data_AF-A0A183K0R1-F1
#
_entry.id   AF-A0A183K0R1-F1
#
_cell.length_a   1.000
_cell.length_b   1.000
_cell.length_c   1.000
_cell.angle_alpha   90.00
_cell.angle_beta   90.00
_cell.angle_gamma   90.00
#
_symmetry.space_group_name_H-M   'P 1'
#
loop_
_entity.id
_entity.type
_entity.pdbx_description
1 polymer ?
#
loop_
_entity_poly.entity_id
_entity_poly.type
_entity_poly.pdbx_seq_one_letter_code
_entity_poly.pdbx_strand_id
1 'polypeptide(L)'
;MKLSLSEQGWNRLFLILNGVFLVYSIILFALGIKAQDDLGQFKTILQGINPPILPTIIFTGFIGIIGSITGYCKIMKPNQIVIILHITFMTIATITELCISLGTVMTPNEFITNANYTLKDSLNYYDIHPLYHEQFEQLQTNYKCCGSSMFTDYRRTNNTLPASCKNNETIYTVHIIGLIIATIIEISISISSSVSNNQVSYYANNDDDALDDDDDDDGDGDGDDDDDDDNALDDDGDVDALDDDDLHLTNSNQSLWNSLQYYQKHPVYENQFENLQKDFECCGVRSSKDYVKLVDYLPVSCEKGNAIHLKGCAEALYQYIEQSVIVIIYICIAFAIIKAIYLAISILVYPTNFNYQYRTKQQQQQQQNKDKKGGGIMILSIAEKYWKNIIILSNLIFIVYSIVLLSLGIDKLNFLNRFTIILHNAIPIIIPMIISSGLLCLITALIGLIGLIKQKQCIALIHIGGLLISTIIEFSTATMSAVSKDQFFMKVNSSLHESIIHYEMNYEIKNEFNNLQMTLGCCGASYFRDYLKIHSITPSSCKPTSYGFVSSYLLIIHCTSCHY
;
A
#
# COMPACT_ATOMS: atom_id res chain seq x y z
N MET A 1 21.80 34.73 -9.80
CA MET A 1 22.17 34.40 -11.20
C MET A 1 21.02 34.84 -12.12
N LYS A 2 21.25 35.64 -13.18
CA LYS A 2 20.21 35.95 -14.18
C LYS A 2 20.33 34.95 -15.34
N LEU A 3 19.38 34.01 -15.45
CA LEU A 3 19.38 33.01 -16.53
C LEU A 3 18.82 33.63 -17.82
N SER A 4 19.66 34.38 -18.54
CA SER A 4 19.27 35.16 -19.72
C SER A 4 19.17 34.33 -21.00
N LEU A 5 18.29 33.33 -21.02
CA LEU A 5 17.78 32.78 -22.28
C LEU A 5 17.00 33.87 -23.03
N SER A 6 17.11 33.88 -24.37
CA SER A 6 16.32 34.77 -25.22
C SER A 6 14.83 34.39 -25.20
N GLU A 7 13.93 35.32 -25.55
CA GLU A 7 12.49 35.07 -25.60
C GLU A 7 12.15 33.90 -26.56
N GLN A 8 12.89 33.76 -27.67
CA GLN A 8 12.79 32.61 -28.57
C GLN A 8 13.29 31.30 -27.93
N GLY A 9 14.37 31.35 -27.15
CA GLY A 9 14.90 30.19 -26.41
C GLY A 9 13.90 29.68 -25.37
N TRP A 10 13.30 30.58 -24.59
CA TRP A 10 12.25 30.24 -23.62
C TRP A 10 11.03 29.60 -24.28
N ASN A 11 10.56 30.12 -25.41
CA ASN A 11 9.42 29.55 -26.12
C ASN A 11 9.72 28.16 -26.71
N ARG A 12 10.96 27.91 -27.18
CA ARG A 12 11.39 26.57 -27.63
C ARG A 12 11.48 25.58 -26.47
N LEU A 13 12.09 25.98 -25.34
CA LEU A 13 12.16 25.14 -24.13
C LEU A 13 10.76 24.80 -23.59
N PHE A 14 9.87 25.79 -23.54
CA PHE A 14 8.48 25.60 -23.13
C PHE A 14 7.72 24.61 -24.04
N LEU A 15 7.92 24.68 -25.36
CA LEU A 15 7.34 23.74 -26.32
C LEU A 15 7.84 22.30 -26.10
N ILE A 16 9.16 22.13 -25.91
CA ILE A 16 9.79 20.81 -25.70
C ILE A 16 9.29 20.17 -24.40
N LEU A 17 9.29 20.92 -23.29
CA LEU A 17 8.84 20.40 -21.99
C LEU A 17 7.36 19.99 -22.00
N ASN A 18 6.47 20.75 -22.66
CA ASN A 18 5.07 20.33 -22.81
C ASN A 18 4.90 19.09 -23.70
N GLY A 19 5.77 18.87 -24.68
CA GLY A 19 5.80 17.62 -25.45
C GLY A 19 6.20 16.42 -24.60
N VAL A 20 7.24 16.58 -23.78
CA VAL A 20 7.67 15.55 -22.82
C VAL A 20 6.56 15.25 -21.79
N PHE A 21 5.90 16.28 -21.25
CA PHE A 21 4.77 16.08 -20.33
C PHE A 21 3.55 15.44 -21.00
N LEU A 22 3.24 15.76 -22.27
CA LEU A 22 2.15 15.13 -23.01
C LEU A 22 2.41 13.63 -23.21
N VAL A 23 3.59 13.26 -23.72
CA VAL A 23 3.97 11.87 -23.97
C VAL A 23 3.95 11.06 -22.66
N TYR A 24 4.55 11.59 -21.59
CA TYR A 24 4.52 10.95 -20.27
C TYR A 24 3.09 10.79 -19.74
N SER A 25 2.23 11.81 -19.87
CA SER A 25 0.84 11.73 -19.38
C SER A 25 -0.01 10.73 -20.17
N ILE A 26 0.26 10.56 -21.47
CA ILE A 26 -0.35 9.50 -22.30
C ILE A 26 0.12 8.11 -21.85
N ILE A 27 1.42 7.93 -21.61
CA ILE A 27 1.98 6.66 -21.10
C ILE A 27 1.38 6.33 -19.73
N LEU A 28 1.32 7.28 -18.80
CA LEU A 28 0.76 7.10 -17.47
C LEU A 28 -0.74 6.74 -17.52
N PHE A 29 -1.51 7.39 -18.39
CA PHE A 29 -2.92 7.08 -18.63
C PHE A 29 -3.11 5.66 -19.20
N ALA A 30 -2.29 5.27 -20.19
CA ALA A 30 -2.35 3.95 -20.81
C ALA A 30 -1.93 2.82 -19.85
N LEU A 31 -0.88 3.03 -19.05
CA LEU A 31 -0.46 2.08 -18.00
C LEU A 31 -1.51 1.93 -16.91
N GLY A 32 -2.15 3.04 -16.49
CA GLY A 32 -3.26 3.01 -15.54
C GLY A 32 -4.45 2.19 -16.06
N ILE A 33 -4.87 2.42 -17.31
CA ILE A 33 -5.94 1.64 -17.95
C ILE A 33 -5.55 0.16 -18.03
N LYS A 34 -4.35 -0.17 -18.52
CA LYS A 34 -3.90 -1.56 -18.63
C LYS A 34 -3.91 -2.26 -17.27
N ALA A 35 -3.34 -1.64 -16.24
CA ALA A 35 -3.28 -2.23 -14.90
C ALA A 35 -4.67 -2.37 -14.24
N GLN A 36 -5.66 -1.55 -14.63
CA GLN A 36 -7.06 -1.75 -14.22
C GLN A 36 -7.74 -2.89 -15.01
N ASP A 37 -7.39 -3.10 -16.28
CA ASP A 37 -7.92 -4.19 -17.12
C ASP A 37 -7.32 -5.55 -16.72
N ASP A 38 -5.99 -5.61 -16.53
CA ASP A 38 -5.20 -6.74 -16.01
C ASP A 38 -5.74 -7.23 -14.64
N LEU A 39 -6.38 -6.35 -13.84
CA LEU A 39 -7.03 -6.70 -12.58
C LEU A 39 -8.55 -6.94 -12.72
N GLY A 40 -9.19 -6.25 -13.67
CA GLY A 40 -10.62 -6.32 -13.95
C GLY A 40 -11.09 -7.68 -14.45
N GLN A 41 -10.22 -8.44 -15.12
CA GLN A 41 -10.49 -9.84 -15.51
C GLN A 41 -10.76 -10.76 -14.30
N PHE A 42 -10.19 -10.46 -13.12
CA PHE A 42 -10.39 -11.22 -11.88
C PHE A 42 -11.45 -10.63 -10.95
N LYS A 43 -12.28 -9.69 -11.44
CA LYS A 43 -13.22 -8.91 -10.63
C LYS A 43 -14.20 -9.77 -9.80
N THR A 44 -14.55 -10.98 -10.26
CA THR A 44 -15.47 -11.86 -9.52
C THR A 44 -14.77 -12.44 -8.30
N ILE A 45 -13.60 -13.05 -8.49
CA ILE A 45 -12.83 -13.71 -7.42
C ILE A 45 -12.08 -12.73 -6.49
N LEU A 46 -11.96 -11.46 -6.90
CA LEU A 46 -11.48 -10.35 -6.07
C LEU A 46 -12.63 -9.47 -5.52
N GLN A 47 -13.90 -9.83 -5.76
CA GLN A 47 -15.11 -9.07 -5.37
C GLN A 47 -15.06 -7.55 -5.69
N GLY A 48 -14.25 -7.15 -6.68
CA GLY A 48 -14.04 -5.74 -7.06
C GLY A 48 -13.00 -4.96 -6.24
N ILE A 49 -12.15 -5.61 -5.45
CA ILE A 49 -11.00 -4.97 -4.78
C ILE A 49 -10.05 -4.39 -5.84
N ASN A 50 -10.01 -3.06 -5.93
CA ASN A 50 -9.07 -2.31 -6.75
C ASN A 50 -8.17 -1.46 -5.84
N PRO A 51 -6.82 -1.57 -5.93
CA PRO A 51 -5.94 -0.73 -5.12
C PRO A 51 -6.10 0.75 -5.54
N PRO A 52 -6.25 1.70 -4.58
CA PRO A 52 -6.59 3.11 -4.87
C PRO A 52 -5.64 3.84 -5.82
N ILE A 53 -4.42 3.33 -5.99
CA ILE A 53 -3.42 3.87 -6.91
C ILE A 53 -3.88 3.86 -8.38
N LEU A 54 -4.62 2.82 -8.83
CA LEU A 54 -4.99 2.65 -10.23
C LEU A 54 -5.90 3.78 -10.77
N PRO A 55 -7.07 4.09 -10.16
CA PRO A 55 -7.87 5.23 -10.58
C PRO A 55 -7.14 6.57 -10.40
N THR A 56 -6.23 6.67 -9.43
CA THR A 56 -5.41 7.88 -9.21
C THR A 56 -4.40 8.11 -10.33
N ILE A 57 -3.76 7.04 -10.84
CA ILE A 57 -2.86 7.06 -12.00
C ILE A 57 -3.64 7.47 -13.26
N ILE A 58 -4.80 6.87 -13.52
CA ILE A 58 -5.65 7.20 -14.68
C ILE A 58 -6.09 8.66 -14.63
N PHE A 59 -6.59 9.13 -13.47
CA PHE A 59 -6.98 10.52 -13.29
C PHE A 59 -5.81 11.49 -13.54
N THR A 60 -4.63 11.19 -12.98
CA THR A 60 -3.40 11.97 -13.12
C THR A 60 -2.95 12.08 -14.58
N GLY A 61 -2.94 10.96 -15.32
CA GLY A 61 -2.63 10.95 -16.74
C GLY A 61 -3.62 11.80 -17.55
N PHE A 62 -4.91 11.66 -17.29
CA PHE A 62 -5.97 12.43 -17.97
C PHE A 62 -5.83 13.95 -17.76
N ILE A 63 -5.63 14.41 -16.52
CA ILE A 63 -5.43 15.86 -16.26
C ILE A 63 -4.09 16.36 -16.80
N GLY A 64 -3.05 15.52 -16.84
CA GLY A 64 -1.76 15.84 -17.45
C GLY A 64 -1.84 16.03 -18.97
N ILE A 65 -2.66 15.23 -19.66
CA ILE A 65 -2.98 15.40 -21.08
C ILE A 65 -3.66 16.76 -21.32
N ILE A 66 -4.69 17.10 -20.53
CA ILE A 66 -5.41 18.39 -20.65
C ILE A 66 -4.48 19.58 -20.34
N GLY A 67 -3.64 19.46 -19.30
CA GLY A 67 -2.62 20.45 -18.97
C GLY A 67 -1.63 20.67 -20.12
N SER A 68 -1.17 19.61 -20.74
CA SER A 68 -0.22 19.69 -21.86
C SER A 68 -0.86 20.29 -23.13
N ILE A 69 -2.10 19.89 -23.47
CA ILE A 69 -2.86 20.45 -24.61
C ILE A 69 -3.12 21.95 -24.40
N THR A 70 -3.53 22.37 -23.20
CA THR A 70 -3.69 23.81 -22.89
C THR A 70 -2.37 24.57 -22.93
N GLY A 71 -1.24 23.90 -22.67
CA GLY A 71 0.11 24.41 -22.88
C GLY A 71 0.42 24.76 -24.34
N TYR A 72 0.04 23.90 -25.30
CA TYR A 72 0.12 24.20 -26.73
C TYR A 72 -0.83 25.34 -27.15
N CYS A 73 -2.08 25.31 -26.68
CA CYS A 73 -3.05 26.37 -26.98
C CYS A 73 -2.59 27.75 -26.52
N LYS A 74 -1.87 27.84 -25.38
CA LYS A 74 -1.24 29.08 -24.88
C LYS A 74 -0.29 29.71 -25.91
N ILE A 75 0.44 28.89 -26.67
CA ILE A 75 1.40 29.37 -27.68
C ILE A 75 0.64 29.91 -28.91
N MET A 76 -0.38 29.18 -29.38
CA MET A 76 -1.16 29.55 -30.56
C MET A 76 -2.06 30.78 -30.33
N LYS A 77 -2.67 30.89 -29.15
CA LYS A 77 -3.54 32.00 -28.75
C LYS A 77 -3.25 32.38 -27.29
N PRO A 78 -2.30 33.31 -27.03
CA PRO A 78 -1.93 33.73 -25.68
C PRO A 78 -3.04 34.57 -25.01
N ASN A 79 -4.04 33.87 -24.48
CA ASN A 79 -5.13 34.39 -23.66
C ASN A 79 -4.85 34.06 -22.19
N GLN A 80 -5.06 35.02 -21.29
CA GLN A 80 -4.91 34.83 -19.83
C GLN A 80 -5.67 33.60 -19.32
N ILE A 81 -6.87 33.34 -19.83
CA ILE A 81 -7.70 32.19 -19.42
C ILE A 81 -6.99 30.87 -19.74
N VAL A 82 -6.45 30.72 -20.96
CA VAL A 82 -5.74 29.49 -21.40
C VAL A 82 -4.46 29.27 -20.58
N ILE A 83 -3.77 30.36 -20.22
CA ILE A 83 -2.53 30.32 -19.46
C ILE A 83 -2.79 29.95 -17.99
N ILE A 84 -3.87 30.47 -17.40
CA ILE A 84 -4.30 30.10 -16.04
C ILE A 84 -4.77 28.64 -16.02
N LEU A 85 -5.59 28.21 -16.99
CA LEU A 85 -6.04 26.81 -17.11
C LEU A 85 -4.86 25.84 -17.18
N HIS A 86 -3.88 26.12 -18.04
CA HIS A 86 -2.65 25.34 -18.16
C HIS A 86 -1.91 25.23 -16.81
N ILE A 87 -1.70 26.36 -16.11
CA ILE A 87 -1.04 26.36 -14.79
C ILE A 87 -1.87 25.53 -13.79
N THR A 88 -3.19 25.67 -13.75
CA THR A 88 -4.03 24.90 -12.81
C THR A 88 -3.98 23.39 -13.07
N PHE A 89 -4.10 22.93 -14.32
CA PHE A 89 -4.02 21.50 -14.63
C PHE A 89 -2.63 20.92 -14.33
N MET A 90 -1.56 21.65 -14.66
CA MET A 90 -0.20 21.21 -14.33
C MET A 90 0.05 21.17 -12.82
N THR A 91 -0.47 22.13 -12.05
CA THR A 91 -0.38 22.12 -10.58
C THR A 91 -1.13 20.93 -9.98
N ILE A 92 -2.38 20.66 -10.41
CA ILE A 92 -3.15 19.51 -9.90
C ILE A 92 -2.43 18.20 -10.24
N ALA A 93 -1.93 18.04 -11.48
CA ALA A 93 -1.16 16.85 -11.88
C ALA A 93 0.14 16.68 -11.08
N THR A 94 0.83 17.77 -10.75
CA THR A 94 2.06 17.71 -9.93
C THR A 94 1.73 17.32 -8.49
N ILE A 95 0.62 17.81 -7.94
CA ILE A 95 0.14 17.41 -6.61
C ILE A 95 -0.21 15.92 -6.62
N THR A 96 -1.02 15.43 -7.55
CA THR A 96 -1.43 14.01 -7.57
C THR A 96 -0.26 13.04 -7.82
N GLU A 97 0.81 13.47 -8.49
CA GLU A 97 2.04 12.67 -8.64
C GLU A 97 2.85 12.58 -7.34
N LEU A 98 2.94 13.67 -6.58
CA LEU A 98 3.47 13.62 -5.21
C LEU A 98 2.58 12.75 -4.31
N CYS A 99 1.25 12.78 -4.51
CA CYS A 99 0.32 11.92 -3.78
C CYS A 99 0.56 10.43 -4.05
N ILE A 100 0.68 10.03 -5.32
CA ILE A 100 1.02 8.66 -5.73
C ILE A 100 2.37 8.24 -5.12
N SER A 101 3.35 9.14 -5.15
CA SER A 101 4.72 8.87 -4.69
C SER A 101 4.85 8.69 -3.17
N LEU A 102 3.93 9.26 -2.38
CA LEU A 102 3.93 9.20 -0.92
C LEU A 102 2.98 8.13 -0.37
N GLY A 103 1.83 7.91 -1.00
CA GLY A 103 0.79 7.01 -0.48
C GLY A 103 1.16 5.53 -0.55
N THR A 104 1.91 5.12 -1.58
CA THR A 104 2.27 3.71 -1.84
C THR A 104 3.17 3.09 -0.79
N VAL A 105 4.02 3.89 -0.14
CA VAL A 105 4.93 3.45 0.93
C VAL A 105 4.16 2.99 2.19
N MET A 106 2.86 3.29 2.28
CA MET A 106 2.04 3.00 3.47
C MET A 106 0.88 2.01 3.22
N THR A 107 0.71 1.50 1.99
CA THR A 107 -0.42 0.62 1.60
C THR A 107 -0.15 -0.90 1.40
N PRO A 108 1.05 -1.50 1.55
CA PRO A 108 1.26 -2.93 1.26
C PRO A 108 0.24 -3.90 1.91
N ASN A 109 0.04 -3.76 3.22
CA ASN A 109 -0.61 -4.79 4.02
C ASN A 109 -2.13 -4.89 3.79
N GLU A 110 -2.81 -3.78 3.50
CA GLU A 110 -4.27 -3.77 3.29
C GLU A 110 -4.65 -4.52 2.00
N PHE A 111 -3.92 -4.32 0.90
CA PHE A 111 -4.19 -5.03 -0.35
C PHE A 111 -3.93 -6.54 -0.22
N ILE A 112 -2.80 -6.95 0.36
CA ILE A 112 -2.48 -8.38 0.58
C ILE A 112 -3.55 -9.04 1.45
N THR A 113 -3.95 -8.40 2.55
CA THR A 113 -4.93 -8.96 3.49
C THR A 113 -6.31 -9.10 2.85
N ASN A 114 -6.77 -8.06 2.15
CA ASN A 114 -8.08 -8.09 1.49
C ASN A 114 -8.10 -9.08 0.31
N ALA A 115 -7.05 -9.13 -0.51
CA ALA A 115 -6.92 -10.12 -1.59
C ALA A 115 -6.89 -11.55 -1.04
N ASN A 116 -6.15 -11.81 0.04
CA ASN A 116 -6.09 -13.13 0.68
C ASN A 116 -7.45 -13.55 1.27
N TYR A 117 -8.14 -12.64 1.98
CA TYR A 117 -9.48 -12.89 2.48
C TYR A 117 -10.47 -13.25 1.35
N THR A 118 -10.51 -12.41 0.30
CA THR A 118 -11.53 -12.51 -0.75
C THR A 118 -11.27 -13.62 -1.76
N LEU A 119 -10.00 -13.92 -2.10
CA LEU A 119 -9.66 -15.13 -2.87
C LEU A 119 -10.02 -16.39 -2.06
N LYS A 120 -9.80 -16.39 -0.74
CA LYS A 120 -10.09 -17.53 0.12
C LYS A 120 -11.59 -17.78 0.30
N ASP A 121 -12.40 -16.72 0.37
CA ASP A 121 -13.86 -16.84 0.31
C ASP A 121 -14.34 -17.32 -1.06
N SER A 122 -13.74 -16.82 -2.14
CA SER A 122 -14.09 -17.20 -3.51
C SER A 122 -13.83 -18.68 -3.81
N LEU A 123 -12.92 -19.35 -3.10
CA LEU A 123 -12.72 -20.81 -3.19
C LEU A 123 -13.95 -21.61 -2.72
N ASN A 124 -14.82 -21.07 -1.85
CA ASN A 124 -16.08 -21.73 -1.46
C ASN A 124 -17.04 -21.94 -2.64
N TYR A 125 -16.83 -21.22 -3.74
CA TYR A 125 -17.67 -21.24 -4.94
C TYR A 125 -16.97 -21.87 -6.16
N TYR A 126 -15.74 -22.36 -5.99
CA TYR A 126 -14.86 -22.79 -7.08
C TYR A 126 -15.45 -23.94 -7.92
N ASP A 127 -15.73 -25.11 -7.32
CA ASP A 127 -16.36 -26.24 -8.03
C ASP A 127 -17.88 -26.02 -8.29
N ILE A 128 -18.48 -24.91 -7.81
CA ILE A 128 -19.92 -24.61 -7.91
C ILE A 128 -20.25 -23.67 -9.07
N HIS A 129 -19.38 -22.71 -9.38
CA HIS A 129 -19.64 -21.66 -10.37
C HIS A 129 -18.54 -21.57 -11.43
N PRO A 130 -18.86 -21.77 -12.72
CA PRO A 130 -17.84 -21.85 -13.78
C PRO A 130 -17.02 -20.56 -13.95
N LEU A 131 -17.60 -19.40 -13.63
CA LEU A 131 -16.90 -18.11 -13.67
C LEU A 131 -15.86 -17.95 -12.53
N TYR A 132 -16.06 -18.61 -11.39
CA TYR A 132 -15.09 -18.65 -10.30
C TYR A 132 -13.95 -19.61 -10.66
N HIS A 133 -14.30 -20.79 -11.18
CA HIS A 133 -13.35 -21.78 -11.70
C HIS A 133 -12.44 -21.18 -12.79
N GLU A 134 -13.01 -20.57 -13.83
CA GLU A 134 -12.27 -19.97 -14.95
C GLU A 134 -11.31 -18.87 -14.47
N GLN A 135 -11.77 -17.94 -13.63
CA GLN A 135 -10.90 -16.86 -13.14
C GLN A 135 -9.78 -17.38 -12.22
N PHE A 136 -10.00 -18.44 -11.43
CA PHE A 136 -8.94 -19.05 -10.63
C PHE A 136 -7.91 -19.80 -11.49
N GLU A 137 -8.34 -20.60 -12.47
CA GLU A 137 -7.41 -21.29 -13.37
C GLU A 137 -6.54 -20.28 -14.15
N GLN A 138 -7.13 -19.16 -14.60
CA GLN A 138 -6.41 -18.07 -15.25
C GLN A 138 -5.44 -17.37 -14.27
N LEU A 139 -5.87 -17.05 -13.04
CA LEU A 139 -5.01 -16.39 -12.04
C LEU A 139 -3.78 -17.24 -11.70
N GLN A 140 -3.99 -18.54 -11.45
CA GLN A 140 -2.97 -19.49 -11.06
C GLN A 140 -1.96 -19.74 -12.18
N THR A 141 -2.45 -19.92 -13.42
CA THR A 141 -1.61 -20.06 -14.62
C THR A 141 -0.81 -18.78 -14.90
N ASN A 142 -1.42 -17.61 -14.82
CA ASN A 142 -0.78 -16.34 -15.19
C ASN A 142 0.30 -15.89 -14.18
N TYR A 143 0.11 -16.18 -12.89
CA TYR A 143 1.01 -15.72 -11.82
C TYR A 143 1.83 -16.84 -11.14
N LYS A 144 1.77 -18.07 -11.67
CA LYS A 144 2.45 -19.28 -11.15
C LYS A 144 2.25 -19.46 -9.64
N CYS A 145 0.99 -19.46 -9.23
CA CYS A 145 0.55 -19.49 -7.83
C CYS A 145 -0.53 -20.57 -7.59
N CYS A 146 -0.81 -20.93 -6.34
CA CYS A 146 -1.90 -21.85 -6.01
C CYS A 146 -2.61 -21.51 -4.70
N GLY A 147 -3.94 -21.54 -4.74
CA GLY A 147 -4.82 -21.16 -3.64
C GLY A 147 -4.72 -19.67 -3.31
N SER A 148 -5.43 -19.25 -2.26
CA SER A 148 -5.36 -17.85 -1.81
C SER A 148 -4.03 -17.56 -1.12
N SER A 149 -3.74 -18.33 -0.07
CA SER A 149 -2.51 -18.25 0.71
C SER A 149 -1.54 -19.41 0.44
N MET A 150 -2.09 -20.58 0.12
CA MET A 150 -1.35 -21.82 -0.16
C MET A 150 -2.28 -22.85 -0.81
N PHE A 151 -1.71 -23.83 -1.52
CA PHE A 151 -2.45 -24.90 -2.19
C PHE A 151 -3.43 -25.67 -1.29
N THR A 152 -3.16 -25.78 0.02
CA THR A 152 -4.04 -26.47 0.99
C THR A 152 -5.38 -25.74 1.21
N ASP A 153 -5.56 -24.50 0.74
CA ASP A 153 -6.86 -23.81 0.79
C ASP A 153 -7.95 -24.53 -0.03
N TYR A 154 -7.59 -25.28 -1.09
CA TYR A 154 -8.50 -26.18 -1.81
C TYR A 154 -8.99 -27.34 -0.90
N ARG A 155 -8.06 -27.99 -0.20
CA ARG A 155 -8.36 -29.06 0.79
C ARG A 155 -9.29 -28.57 1.90
N ARG A 156 -9.11 -27.32 2.36
CA ARG A 156 -9.96 -26.68 3.39
C ARG A 156 -11.38 -26.35 2.91
N THR A 157 -11.58 -26.21 1.60
CA THR A 157 -12.87 -25.89 0.96
C THR A 157 -13.53 -27.10 0.30
N ASN A 158 -12.97 -28.31 0.49
CA ASN A 158 -13.43 -29.57 -0.09
C ASN A 158 -13.46 -29.59 -1.64
N ASN A 159 -12.70 -28.69 -2.28
CA ASN A 159 -12.46 -28.70 -3.73
C ASN A 159 -11.25 -29.60 -4.06
N THR A 160 -11.19 -30.12 -5.28
CA THR A 160 -9.98 -30.83 -5.75
C THR A 160 -8.84 -29.86 -6.11
N LEU A 161 -7.58 -30.27 -5.94
CA LEU A 161 -6.41 -29.47 -6.35
C LEU A 161 -6.36 -29.40 -7.88
N PRO A 162 -6.46 -28.22 -8.51
CA PRO A 162 -6.63 -28.13 -9.96
C PRO A 162 -5.32 -28.27 -10.75
N ALA A 163 -5.45 -28.37 -12.07
CA ALA A 163 -4.33 -28.52 -12.98
C ALA A 163 -3.46 -27.26 -13.06
N SER A 164 -4.05 -26.06 -13.01
CA SER A 164 -3.29 -24.79 -13.01
C SER A 164 -2.32 -24.63 -11.81
N CYS A 165 -2.53 -25.37 -10.72
CA CYS A 165 -1.63 -25.38 -9.56
C CYS A 165 -0.36 -26.23 -9.77
N LYS A 166 -0.26 -27.00 -10.86
CA LYS A 166 0.84 -27.94 -11.12
C LYS A 166 1.74 -27.45 -12.25
N ASN A 167 3.05 -27.42 -12.02
CA ASN A 167 4.04 -27.07 -13.06
C ASN A 167 4.01 -28.11 -14.20
N ASN A 168 3.40 -27.75 -15.33
CA ASN A 168 3.57 -28.46 -16.60
C ASN A 168 4.96 -28.22 -17.25
N GLU A 169 5.83 -27.41 -16.63
CA GLU A 169 7.21 -27.21 -17.05
C GLU A 169 8.08 -28.42 -16.68
N THR A 170 8.22 -29.35 -17.64
CA THR A 170 9.28 -30.37 -17.60
C THR A 170 10.65 -29.67 -17.54
N ILE A 171 11.52 -30.13 -16.62
CA ILE A 171 12.72 -29.41 -16.18
C ILE A 171 13.84 -29.50 -17.24
N TYR A 172 13.71 -28.74 -18.33
CA TYR A 172 14.74 -28.64 -19.39
C TYR A 172 14.95 -27.22 -19.92
N THR A 173 13.92 -26.36 -19.96
CA THR A 173 14.01 -25.06 -20.67
C THR A 173 14.69 -23.95 -19.85
N VAL A 174 14.46 -23.90 -18.53
CA VAL A 174 14.94 -22.80 -17.66
C VAL A 174 16.46 -22.78 -17.56
N HIS A 175 17.10 -23.95 -17.46
CA HIS A 175 18.55 -24.06 -17.29
C HIS A 175 19.32 -23.56 -18.53
N ILE A 176 18.77 -23.78 -19.73
CA ILE A 176 19.36 -23.32 -20.99
C ILE A 176 19.22 -21.80 -21.14
N ILE A 177 18.05 -21.24 -20.83
CA ILE A 177 17.84 -19.78 -20.89
C ILE A 177 18.72 -19.06 -19.85
N GLY A 178 18.86 -19.62 -18.64
CA GLY A 178 19.78 -19.11 -17.63
C GLY A 178 21.24 -19.10 -18.09
N LEU A 179 21.72 -20.21 -18.68
CA LEU A 179 23.08 -20.30 -19.25
C LEU A 179 23.31 -19.31 -20.42
N ILE A 180 22.31 -19.12 -21.28
CA ILE A 180 22.37 -18.14 -22.38
C ILE A 180 22.44 -16.71 -21.83
N ILE A 181 21.65 -16.36 -20.82
CA ILE A 181 21.68 -15.02 -20.20
C ILE A 181 23.02 -14.79 -19.48
N ALA A 182 23.52 -15.77 -18.72
CA ALA A 182 24.82 -15.68 -18.04
C ALA A 182 25.98 -15.45 -19.03
N THR A 183 26.05 -16.26 -20.10
CA THR A 183 27.08 -16.11 -21.13
C THR A 183 26.96 -14.79 -21.91
N ILE A 184 25.74 -14.31 -22.19
CA ILE A 184 25.54 -12.97 -22.77
C ILE A 184 26.06 -11.88 -21.81
N ILE A 185 25.88 -12.02 -20.49
CA ILE A 185 26.39 -11.07 -19.50
C ILE A 185 27.92 -11.08 -19.45
N GLU A 186 28.56 -12.25 -19.39
CA GLU A 186 30.03 -12.38 -19.39
C GLU A 186 30.67 -11.82 -20.68
N ILE A 187 30.07 -12.10 -21.83
CA ILE A 187 30.47 -11.52 -23.12
C ILE A 187 30.31 -9.98 -23.09
N SER A 188 29.21 -9.47 -22.53
CA SER A 188 28.97 -8.02 -22.43
C SER A 188 29.98 -7.32 -21.50
N ILE A 189 30.38 -7.98 -20.42
CA ILE A 189 31.40 -7.50 -19.48
C ILE A 189 32.79 -7.49 -20.16
N SER A 190 33.13 -8.57 -20.87
CA SER A 190 34.41 -8.70 -21.60
C SER A 190 34.54 -7.67 -22.74
N ILE A 191 33.44 -7.39 -23.46
CA ILE A 191 33.40 -6.32 -24.45
C ILE A 191 33.63 -4.96 -23.76
N SER A 192 32.99 -4.71 -22.62
CA SER A 192 33.13 -3.45 -21.88
C SER A 192 34.57 -3.20 -21.40
N SER A 193 35.27 -4.21 -20.87
CA SER A 193 36.68 -4.10 -20.46
C SER A 193 37.65 -4.03 -21.64
N SER A 194 37.31 -4.60 -22.80
CA SER A 194 38.11 -4.41 -24.02
C SER A 194 38.07 -2.97 -24.56
N VAL A 195 37.00 -2.23 -24.29
CA VAL A 195 36.80 -0.85 -24.78
C VAL A 195 37.53 0.19 -23.92
N SER A 196 37.70 -0.04 -22.60
CA SER A 196 38.39 0.90 -21.72
C SER A 196 39.89 1.04 -21.98
N ASN A 197 40.54 -0.02 -22.49
CA ASN A 197 42.01 -0.08 -22.58
C ASN A 197 42.62 0.64 -23.79
N ASN A 198 41.82 1.38 -24.58
CA ASN A 198 42.28 2.01 -25.83
C ASN A 198 42.28 3.55 -25.80
N GLN A 199 42.45 4.17 -24.63
CA GLN A 199 42.72 5.60 -24.49
C GLN A 199 43.98 5.91 -23.66
N VAL A 200 45.10 6.07 -24.37
CA VAL A 200 46.20 7.02 -24.10
C VAL A 200 46.97 6.88 -22.78
N SER A 201 48.24 6.50 -22.89
CA SER A 201 49.26 6.62 -21.83
C SER A 201 49.75 8.07 -21.64
N TYR A 202 50.34 8.40 -20.48
CA TYR A 202 51.66 9.06 -20.38
C TYR A 202 52.13 9.29 -18.91
N TYR A 203 53.44 9.06 -18.67
CA TYR A 203 54.23 9.34 -17.44
C TYR A 203 53.85 8.60 -16.13
N ALA A 204 54.73 8.41 -15.14
CA ALA A 204 56.18 8.08 -15.15
C ALA A 204 56.68 7.75 -13.72
N ASN A 205 57.59 6.78 -13.62
CA ASN A 205 58.73 6.67 -12.69
C ASN A 205 58.56 6.69 -11.14
N ASN A 206 59.21 5.66 -10.55
CA ASN A 206 60.20 5.72 -9.45
C ASN A 206 59.81 5.55 -7.95
N ASP A 207 60.58 4.64 -7.32
CA ASP A 207 61.19 4.64 -5.96
C ASP A 207 60.26 4.64 -4.71
N ASP A 208 60.59 4.04 -3.55
CA ASP A 208 61.56 3.00 -3.13
C ASP A 208 61.18 2.55 -1.68
N ASP A 209 61.85 1.51 -1.13
CA ASP A 209 61.96 1.16 0.32
C ASP A 209 60.68 0.77 1.13
N ALA A 210 60.73 0.14 2.31
CA ALA A 210 61.63 -0.86 2.96
C ALA A 210 61.02 -1.31 4.32
N LEU A 211 61.67 -2.26 5.02
CA LEU A 211 61.50 -2.68 6.43
C LEU A 211 60.30 -3.63 6.73
N ASP A 212 60.41 -4.78 7.44
CA ASP A 212 61.17 -5.20 8.66
C ASP A 212 60.38 -4.85 9.96
N ASP A 213 60.20 -5.65 11.03
CA ASP A 213 60.65 -7.02 11.39
C ASP A 213 59.71 -7.67 12.48
N ASP A 214 59.69 -9.02 12.51
CA ASP A 214 59.79 -9.99 13.66
C ASP A 214 58.86 -10.08 14.91
N ASP A 215 58.74 -11.34 15.39
CA ASP A 215 58.77 -11.90 16.78
C ASP A 215 57.70 -11.56 17.87
N ASP A 216 57.32 -12.46 18.82
CA ASP A 216 57.36 -13.95 18.90
C ASP A 216 56.55 -14.49 20.14
N ASP A 217 56.58 -15.82 20.34
CA ASP A 217 56.54 -16.58 21.64
C ASP A 217 55.19 -17.12 22.25
N ASP A 218 55.32 -18.20 23.03
CA ASP A 218 54.31 -19.25 23.35
C ASP A 218 53.79 -19.28 24.82
N GLY A 219 52.91 -20.26 25.16
CA GLY A 219 52.61 -20.62 26.56
C GLY A 219 51.49 -21.67 26.80
N ASP A 220 51.87 -22.95 26.98
CA ASP A 220 50.98 -24.08 27.35
C ASP A 220 50.73 -24.22 28.87
N GLY A 221 49.77 -25.09 29.26
CA GLY A 221 49.59 -25.56 30.64
C GLY A 221 48.41 -26.53 30.88
N ASP A 222 48.70 -27.79 31.20
CA ASP A 222 47.74 -28.90 31.44
C ASP A 222 47.23 -29.02 32.90
N GLY A 223 46.25 -29.90 33.12
CA GLY A 223 45.81 -30.40 34.44
C GLY A 223 44.72 -31.48 34.37
N ASP A 224 44.93 -32.62 35.05
CA ASP A 224 44.10 -33.85 35.05
C ASP A 224 43.27 -34.03 36.37
N ASP A 225 42.92 -35.29 36.73
CA ASP A 225 42.24 -35.80 37.96
C ASP A 225 40.70 -35.52 38.04
N ASP A 226 39.77 -36.34 38.57
CA ASP A 226 39.63 -37.69 39.20
C ASP A 226 38.25 -38.29 38.74
N ASP A 227 37.75 -39.43 39.27
CA ASP A 227 37.78 -40.80 38.69
C ASP A 227 36.49 -41.59 39.13
N ASP A 228 36.50 -42.94 39.10
CA ASP A 228 35.64 -43.96 39.80
C ASP A 228 34.30 -44.50 39.18
N ASP A 229 34.29 -45.83 38.97
CA ASP A 229 33.31 -46.89 39.37
C ASP A 229 31.81 -46.92 38.95
N ASP A 230 31.13 -48.09 38.86
CA ASP A 230 31.51 -49.51 38.60
C ASP A 230 30.23 -50.39 38.44
N ASN A 231 30.40 -51.65 37.99
CA ASN A 231 29.58 -52.88 38.16
C ASN A 231 28.95 -53.51 36.90
N ALA A 232 29.27 -54.80 36.70
CA ALA A 232 28.60 -55.73 35.80
C ALA A 232 28.00 -56.92 36.60
N LEU A 233 26.97 -57.57 36.05
CA LEU A 233 26.47 -58.87 36.50
C LEU A 233 25.95 -59.68 35.31
N ASP A 234 26.51 -60.87 35.10
CA ASP A 234 26.11 -61.84 34.09
C ASP A 234 25.04 -62.82 34.63
N ASP A 235 24.16 -63.33 33.76
CA ASP A 235 23.71 -64.73 33.79
C ASP A 235 23.15 -65.16 32.40
N ASP A 236 23.26 -66.45 32.07
CA ASP A 236 23.35 -66.97 30.70
C ASP A 236 22.02 -67.01 29.88
N GLY A 237 22.13 -66.92 28.54
CA GLY A 237 20.99 -67.07 27.63
C GLY A 237 21.27 -66.99 26.12
N ASP A 238 22.14 -67.85 25.56
CA ASP A 238 22.41 -67.95 24.11
C ASP A 238 21.13 -68.05 23.24
N VAL A 239 20.97 -67.15 22.26
CA VAL A 239 20.75 -67.44 20.81
C VAL A 239 21.00 -66.14 20.00
N ASP A 240 21.86 -66.24 18.98
CA ASP A 240 22.09 -65.34 17.83
C ASP A 240 22.28 -63.82 18.07
N ALA A 241 23.48 -63.32 17.74
CA ALA A 241 23.82 -61.91 17.75
C ALA A 241 23.16 -61.12 16.61
N LEU A 242 22.82 -59.84 16.89
CA LEU A 242 22.39 -58.83 15.94
C LEU A 242 23.22 -57.56 16.16
N ASP A 243 23.62 -56.88 15.09
CA ASP A 243 24.54 -55.74 15.15
C ASP A 243 23.88 -54.45 15.71
N ASP A 244 24.65 -53.67 16.49
CA ASP A 244 24.18 -52.46 17.20
C ASP A 244 23.58 -51.37 16.30
N ASP A 245 23.94 -51.31 15.01
CA ASP A 245 23.40 -50.36 14.05
C ASP A 245 21.86 -50.47 13.94
N ASP A 246 21.29 -51.69 14.03
CA ASP A 246 19.84 -51.88 13.95
C ASP A 246 19.12 -51.43 15.24
N LEU A 247 19.83 -51.35 16.38
CA LEU A 247 19.30 -50.81 17.64
C LEU A 247 19.16 -49.28 17.59
N HIS A 248 20.12 -48.58 16.96
CA HIS A 248 19.99 -47.14 16.71
C HIS A 248 18.98 -46.83 15.59
N LEU A 249 18.90 -47.68 14.56
CA LEU A 249 17.93 -47.53 13.48
C LEU A 249 16.49 -47.75 13.95
N THR A 250 16.25 -48.69 14.88
CA THR A 250 14.91 -48.90 15.47
C THR A 250 14.47 -47.76 16.39
N ASN A 251 15.35 -47.24 17.25
CA ASN A 251 15.03 -46.13 18.17
C ASN A 251 14.70 -44.80 17.45
N SER A 252 15.46 -44.46 16.41
CA SER A 252 15.22 -43.27 15.58
C SER A 252 13.90 -43.39 14.78
N ASN A 253 13.66 -44.54 14.16
CA ASN A 253 12.39 -44.84 13.49
C ASN A 253 11.19 -44.80 14.45
N GLN A 254 11.31 -45.31 15.68
CA GLN A 254 10.22 -45.28 16.64
C GLN A 254 9.88 -43.85 17.08
N SER A 255 10.90 -43.00 17.25
CA SER A 255 10.74 -41.58 17.61
C SER A 255 10.03 -40.79 16.50
N LEU A 256 10.43 -41.00 15.25
CA LEU A 256 9.74 -40.43 14.09
C LEU A 256 8.31 -40.97 13.94
N TRP A 257 8.09 -42.27 14.13
CA TRP A 257 6.75 -42.88 14.01
C TRP A 257 5.77 -42.39 15.09
N ASN A 258 6.26 -42.17 16.31
CA ASN A 258 5.50 -41.54 17.40
C ASN A 258 5.12 -40.10 17.03
N SER A 259 6.04 -39.34 16.43
CA SER A 259 5.81 -37.96 15.98
C SER A 259 4.82 -37.89 14.82
N LEU A 260 4.86 -38.86 13.90
CA LEU A 260 3.95 -38.99 12.76
C LEU A 260 2.47 -39.10 13.20
N GLN A 261 2.19 -39.66 14.38
CA GLN A 261 0.83 -39.73 14.95
C GLN A 261 0.19 -38.35 15.19
N TYR A 262 0.98 -37.27 15.16
CA TYR A 262 0.51 -35.89 15.34
C TYR A 262 0.50 -35.05 14.06
N TYR A 263 0.92 -35.62 12.92
CA TYR A 263 1.04 -34.94 11.62
C TYR A 263 -0.18 -34.09 11.25
N GLN A 264 -1.40 -34.67 11.29
CA GLN A 264 -2.65 -33.94 11.01
C GLN A 264 -3.23 -33.20 12.23
N LYS A 265 -2.71 -33.45 13.43
CA LYS A 265 -3.26 -32.88 14.70
C LYS A 265 -2.68 -31.51 15.02
N HIS A 266 -1.46 -31.22 14.55
CA HIS A 266 -0.77 -29.95 14.84
C HIS A 266 0.01 -29.46 13.60
N PRO A 267 -0.20 -28.21 13.14
CA PRO A 267 0.41 -27.71 11.89
C PRO A 267 1.94 -27.55 11.97
N VAL A 268 2.50 -27.52 13.18
CA VAL A 268 3.96 -27.55 13.39
C VAL A 268 4.55 -28.87 12.90
N TYR A 269 3.89 -30.00 13.18
CA TYR A 269 4.33 -31.33 12.76
C TYR A 269 4.05 -31.57 11.27
N GLU A 270 2.93 -31.07 10.73
CA GLU A 270 2.67 -31.06 9.27
C GLU A 270 3.83 -30.37 8.54
N ASN A 271 4.21 -29.15 8.96
CA ASN A 271 5.31 -28.39 8.36
C ASN A 271 6.69 -29.04 8.59
N GLN A 272 6.97 -29.59 9.77
CA GLN A 272 8.26 -30.24 10.05
C GLN A 272 8.47 -31.50 9.20
N PHE A 273 7.44 -32.35 9.04
CA PHE A 273 7.53 -33.52 8.16
C PHE A 273 7.56 -33.15 6.67
N GLU A 274 6.81 -32.15 6.22
CA GLU A 274 6.86 -31.70 4.82
C GLU A 274 8.25 -31.13 4.44
N ASN A 275 8.94 -30.45 5.37
CA ASN A 275 10.34 -30.03 5.13
C ASN A 275 11.31 -31.22 5.21
N LEU A 276 11.23 -32.06 6.25
CA LEU A 276 12.12 -33.23 6.42
C LEU A 276 12.08 -34.17 5.20
N GLN A 277 10.88 -34.49 4.70
CA GLN A 277 10.70 -35.36 3.53
C GLN A 277 11.19 -34.72 2.23
N LYS A 278 11.14 -33.40 2.12
CA LYS A 278 11.67 -32.65 0.98
C LYS A 278 13.20 -32.58 1.01
N ASP A 279 13.78 -32.29 2.18
CA ASP A 279 15.23 -32.07 2.34
C ASP A 279 16.03 -33.39 2.25
N PHE A 280 15.42 -34.51 2.63
CA PHE A 280 16.01 -35.86 2.54
C PHE A 280 15.42 -36.73 1.41
N GLU A 281 14.56 -36.16 0.55
CA GLU A 281 13.81 -36.83 -0.54
C GLU A 281 13.07 -38.14 -0.16
N CYS A 282 12.76 -38.32 1.12
CA CYS A 282 12.13 -39.51 1.69
C CYS A 282 10.61 -39.35 1.80
N CYS A 283 9.89 -40.44 2.13
CA CYS A 283 8.44 -40.38 2.32
C CYS A 283 7.97 -41.42 3.33
N GLY A 284 7.25 -40.94 4.35
CA GLY A 284 6.92 -41.69 5.56
C GLY A 284 8.15 -41.86 6.45
N VAL A 285 7.99 -42.69 7.48
CA VAL A 285 9.10 -43.05 8.39
C VAL A 285 9.79 -44.32 7.89
N ARG A 286 9.00 -45.25 7.34
CA ARG A 286 9.43 -46.46 6.64
C ARG A 286 8.96 -46.48 5.19
N SER A 287 7.79 -45.90 4.88
CA SER A 287 7.31 -45.74 3.51
C SER A 287 6.11 -44.80 3.38
N SER A 288 5.79 -44.40 2.15
CA SER A 288 4.54 -43.72 1.78
C SER A 288 3.25 -44.39 2.30
N LYS A 289 3.29 -45.68 2.64
CA LYS A 289 2.14 -46.43 3.19
C LYS A 289 1.88 -46.12 4.66
N ASP A 290 2.80 -45.49 5.38
CA ASP A 290 2.62 -45.12 6.80
C ASP A 290 1.46 -44.12 6.96
N TYR A 291 1.31 -43.23 5.98
CA TYR A 291 0.22 -42.25 5.91
C TYR A 291 -1.17 -42.88 5.71
N VAL A 292 -1.27 -44.07 5.11
CA VAL A 292 -2.56 -44.74 4.78
C VAL A 292 -3.37 -45.12 6.03
N LYS A 293 -2.79 -45.05 7.24
CA LYS A 293 -3.49 -45.24 8.52
C LYS A 293 -3.74 -43.94 9.30
N LEU A 294 -3.33 -42.80 8.76
CA LEU A 294 -3.31 -41.48 9.42
C LEU A 294 -4.06 -40.40 8.63
N VAL A 295 -4.06 -40.49 7.30
CA VAL A 295 -4.67 -39.54 6.36
C VAL A 295 -5.12 -40.27 5.09
N ASP A 296 -6.23 -39.84 4.48
CA ASP A 296 -6.79 -40.45 3.26
C ASP A 296 -6.04 -40.05 1.96
N TYR A 297 -4.89 -39.35 2.08
CA TYR A 297 -4.12 -38.80 0.98
C TYR A 297 -2.62 -38.82 1.29
N LEU A 298 -1.77 -38.76 0.26
CA LEU A 298 -0.32 -38.72 0.40
C LEU A 298 0.16 -37.24 0.56
N PRO A 299 1.17 -36.94 1.42
CA PRO A 299 1.77 -35.60 1.53
C PRO A 299 2.35 -35.05 0.23
N VAL A 300 2.61 -33.74 0.17
CA VAL A 300 3.10 -33.11 -1.07
C VAL A 300 4.58 -33.36 -1.30
N SER A 301 5.41 -33.31 -0.26
CA SER A 301 6.82 -33.77 -0.31
C SER A 301 6.98 -35.23 -0.78
N CYS A 302 5.94 -36.05 -0.59
CA CYS A 302 5.89 -37.44 -1.06
C CYS A 302 5.46 -37.59 -2.54
N GLU A 303 4.83 -36.61 -3.19
CA GLU A 303 4.31 -36.72 -4.57
C GLU A 303 5.42 -36.44 -5.61
N LYS A 304 6.39 -37.36 -5.74
CA LYS A 304 7.47 -37.30 -6.75
C LYS A 304 6.92 -37.43 -8.18
N GLY A 305 6.41 -36.33 -8.72
CA GLY A 305 5.86 -36.30 -10.09
C GLY A 305 5.10 -35.05 -10.53
N ASN A 306 4.90 -34.02 -9.71
CA ASN A 306 4.37 -32.71 -10.13
C ASN A 306 4.84 -31.60 -9.17
N ALA A 307 5.64 -30.64 -9.63
CA ALA A 307 6.03 -29.52 -8.79
C ALA A 307 4.86 -28.53 -8.63
N ILE A 308 4.21 -28.52 -7.46
CA ILE A 308 3.08 -27.63 -7.15
C ILE A 308 3.58 -26.18 -6.96
N HIS A 309 2.80 -25.20 -7.39
CA HIS A 309 3.05 -23.80 -7.06
C HIS A 309 2.91 -23.57 -5.53
N LEU A 310 4.04 -23.47 -4.83
CA LEU A 310 4.10 -23.29 -3.37
C LEU A 310 3.62 -21.91 -2.89
N LYS A 311 3.52 -20.92 -3.79
CA LYS A 311 3.20 -19.52 -3.49
C LYS A 311 1.70 -19.25 -3.61
N GLY A 312 1.11 -18.61 -2.60
CA GLY A 312 -0.29 -18.18 -2.63
C GLY A 312 -0.56 -17.05 -3.63
N CYS A 313 -1.73 -17.06 -4.27
CA CYS A 313 -2.04 -16.07 -5.30
C CYS A 313 -2.22 -14.64 -4.78
N ALA A 314 -2.59 -14.44 -3.51
CA ALA A 314 -2.63 -13.10 -2.93
C ALA A 314 -1.24 -12.44 -2.89
N GLU A 315 -0.19 -13.21 -2.56
CA GLU A 315 1.20 -12.74 -2.54
C GLU A 315 1.77 -12.61 -3.95
N ALA A 316 1.44 -13.54 -4.86
CA ALA A 316 1.88 -13.47 -6.25
C ALA A 316 1.31 -12.26 -6.98
N LEU A 317 0.01 -11.98 -6.80
CA LEU A 317 -0.65 -10.79 -7.33
C LEU A 317 -0.10 -9.50 -6.71
N TYR A 318 0.17 -9.49 -5.40
CA TYR A 318 0.83 -8.35 -4.75
C TYR A 318 2.20 -8.05 -5.35
N GLN A 319 3.10 -9.03 -5.46
CA GLN A 319 4.46 -8.79 -5.98
C GLN A 319 4.46 -8.33 -7.45
N TYR A 320 3.54 -8.83 -8.29
CA TYR A 320 3.37 -8.35 -9.66
C TYR A 320 2.94 -6.87 -9.71
N ILE A 321 1.98 -6.49 -8.86
CA ILE A 321 1.52 -5.10 -8.74
C ILE A 321 2.63 -4.22 -8.16
N GLU A 322 3.27 -4.64 -7.07
CA GLU A 322 4.37 -3.93 -6.39
C GLU A 322 5.53 -3.64 -7.35
N GLN A 323 6.03 -4.65 -8.07
CA GLN A 323 7.12 -4.46 -9.03
C GLN A 323 6.77 -3.44 -10.12
N SER A 324 5.52 -3.46 -10.60
CA SER A 324 5.01 -2.50 -11.58
C SER A 324 4.86 -1.09 -10.98
N VAL A 325 4.37 -1.00 -9.75
CA VAL A 325 4.10 0.24 -9.02
C VAL A 325 5.38 0.93 -8.58
N ILE A 326 6.41 0.21 -8.15
CA ILE A 326 7.74 0.76 -7.79
C ILE A 326 8.35 1.53 -8.96
N VAL A 327 8.31 0.98 -10.17
CA VAL A 327 8.80 1.66 -11.38
C VAL A 327 7.98 2.93 -11.66
N ILE A 328 6.66 2.87 -11.52
CA ILE A 328 5.78 4.04 -11.69
C ILE A 328 6.08 5.13 -10.65
N ILE A 329 6.32 4.78 -9.37
CA ILE A 329 6.67 5.73 -8.30
C ILE A 329 7.93 6.52 -8.65
N TYR A 330 9.02 5.85 -9.01
CA TYR A 330 10.27 6.56 -9.34
C TYR A 330 10.12 7.53 -10.53
N ILE A 331 9.32 7.14 -11.53
CA ILE A 331 8.99 8.02 -12.66
C ILE A 331 8.12 9.20 -12.19
N CYS A 332 7.07 8.96 -11.38
CA CYS A 332 6.22 10.00 -10.80
C CYS A 332 7.02 11.02 -9.97
N ILE A 333 7.97 10.57 -9.13
CA ILE A 333 8.86 11.46 -8.35
C ILE A 333 9.69 12.34 -9.28
N ALA A 334 10.36 11.75 -10.27
CA ALA A 334 11.20 12.49 -11.22
C ALA A 334 10.39 13.53 -12.01
N PHE A 335 9.22 13.14 -12.54
CA PHE A 335 8.35 14.05 -13.28
C PHE A 335 7.70 15.11 -12.39
N ALA A 336 7.33 14.81 -11.15
CA ALA A 336 6.82 15.80 -10.21
C ALA A 336 7.86 16.88 -9.88
N ILE A 337 9.13 16.51 -9.69
CA ILE A 337 10.24 17.46 -9.48
C ILE A 337 10.42 18.35 -10.71
N ILE A 338 10.47 17.75 -11.92
CA ILE A 338 10.62 18.49 -13.18
C ILE A 338 9.43 19.44 -13.41
N LYS A 339 8.20 19.00 -13.14
CA LYS A 339 6.98 19.84 -13.23
C LYS A 339 6.96 20.94 -12.18
N ALA A 340 7.39 20.70 -10.95
CA ALA A 340 7.49 21.71 -9.90
C ALA A 340 8.49 22.83 -10.28
N ILE A 341 9.66 22.47 -10.82
CA ILE A 341 10.65 23.42 -11.34
C ILE A 341 10.07 24.20 -12.53
N TYR A 342 9.41 23.52 -13.47
CA TYR A 342 8.75 24.12 -14.62
C TYR A 342 7.60 25.08 -14.22
N LEU A 343 6.82 24.74 -13.20
CA LEU A 343 5.77 25.58 -12.63
C LEU A 343 6.36 26.81 -11.94
N ALA A 344 7.40 26.65 -11.12
CA ALA A 344 8.10 27.76 -10.49
C ALA A 344 8.68 28.74 -11.53
N ILE A 345 9.37 28.22 -12.55
CA ILE A 345 9.87 29.03 -13.68
C ILE A 345 8.71 29.72 -14.40
N SER A 346 7.61 29.00 -14.69
CA SER A 346 6.44 29.58 -15.34
C SER A 346 5.81 30.70 -14.51
N ILE A 347 5.70 30.55 -13.19
CA ILE A 347 5.13 31.54 -12.26
C ILE A 347 6.06 32.73 -12.05
N LEU A 348 7.39 32.58 -12.20
CA LEU A 348 8.35 33.68 -12.09
C LEU A 348 8.53 34.47 -13.41
N VAL A 349 8.55 33.77 -14.55
CA VAL A 349 8.77 34.36 -15.88
C VAL A 349 7.48 34.91 -16.51
N TYR A 350 6.32 34.31 -16.24
CA TYR A 350 5.06 34.78 -16.85
C TYR A 350 4.65 36.19 -16.37
N PRO A 351 4.64 36.55 -15.08
CA PRO A 351 4.27 37.90 -14.65
C PRO A 351 5.25 38.96 -15.15
N THR A 352 6.53 38.64 -15.29
CA THR A 352 7.56 39.58 -15.77
C THR A 352 7.42 39.83 -17.28
N ASN A 353 7.33 38.79 -18.11
CA ASN A 353 7.09 38.95 -19.55
C ASN A 353 5.69 39.49 -19.87
N PHE A 354 4.65 39.12 -19.11
CA PHE A 354 3.31 39.66 -19.30
C PHE A 354 3.27 41.17 -18.96
N ASN A 355 3.85 41.59 -17.82
CA ASN A 355 3.96 43.02 -17.51
C ASN A 355 4.84 43.78 -18.52
N TYR A 356 5.88 43.15 -19.09
CA TYR A 356 6.70 43.77 -20.13
C TYR A 356 5.92 43.96 -21.44
N GLN A 357 5.32 42.89 -21.99
CA GLN A 357 4.46 43.00 -23.17
C GLN A 357 3.24 43.91 -22.96
N TYR A 358 2.69 43.96 -21.74
CA TYR A 358 1.60 44.87 -21.40
C TYR A 358 2.07 46.33 -21.38
N ARG A 359 3.25 46.64 -20.82
CA ARG A 359 3.84 47.99 -20.87
C ARG A 359 4.17 48.44 -22.30
N THR A 360 4.78 47.58 -23.12
CA THR A 360 5.10 47.94 -24.52
C THR A 360 3.83 48.11 -25.37
N LYS A 361 2.81 47.25 -25.19
CA LYS A 361 1.50 47.42 -25.82
C LYS A 361 0.76 48.66 -25.29
N GLN A 362 0.88 49.01 -24.01
CA GLN A 362 0.35 50.27 -23.47
C GLN A 362 1.07 51.50 -24.06
N GLN A 363 2.38 51.47 -24.24
CA GLN A 363 3.13 52.57 -24.88
C GLN A 363 2.71 52.74 -26.35
N GLN A 364 2.60 51.64 -27.11
CA GLN A 364 2.10 51.67 -28.49
C GLN A 364 0.64 52.13 -28.57
N GLN A 365 -0.22 51.69 -27.64
CA GLN A 365 -1.61 52.14 -27.56
C GLN A 365 -1.75 53.59 -27.09
N GLN A 366 -0.89 54.12 -26.21
CA GLN A 366 -0.91 55.54 -25.84
C GLN A 366 -0.63 56.44 -27.05
N GLN A 367 0.21 55.97 -27.99
CA GLN A 367 0.47 56.67 -29.24
C GLN A 367 -0.70 56.60 -30.24
N GLN A 368 -1.47 55.50 -30.26
CA GLN A 368 -2.59 55.28 -31.20
C GLN A 368 -3.98 55.64 -30.65
N ASN A 369 -4.17 55.71 -29.33
CA ASN A 369 -5.49 55.73 -28.69
C ASN A 369 -5.86 57.10 -28.11
N LYS A 370 -5.61 58.17 -28.88
CA LYS A 370 -6.34 59.43 -28.69
C LYS A 370 -7.81 59.28 -29.10
N ASP A 371 -8.10 58.42 -30.09
CA ASP A 371 -9.38 58.45 -30.83
C ASP A 371 -10.33 57.25 -30.57
N LYS A 372 -9.96 56.25 -29.75
CA LYS A 372 -10.77 55.02 -29.52
C LYS A 372 -11.00 54.66 -28.04
N LYS A 373 -11.05 55.66 -27.16
CA LYS A 373 -11.17 55.46 -25.69
C LYS A 373 -12.46 54.77 -25.20
N GLY A 374 -13.54 54.73 -25.98
CA GLY A 374 -14.84 54.23 -25.50
C GLY A 374 -14.89 52.73 -25.15
N GLY A 375 -14.58 51.85 -26.11
CA GLY A 375 -14.86 50.41 -25.98
C GLY A 375 -13.88 49.61 -25.12
N GLY A 376 -12.58 49.90 -25.21
CA GLY A 376 -11.53 49.08 -24.58
C GLY A 376 -11.55 49.10 -23.04
N ILE A 377 -11.94 50.23 -22.44
CA ILE A 377 -12.01 50.40 -20.98
C ILE A 377 -13.10 49.51 -20.38
N MET A 378 -14.24 49.37 -21.08
CA MET A 378 -15.38 48.58 -20.62
C MET A 378 -15.01 47.08 -20.48
N ILE A 379 -14.32 46.50 -21.47
CA ILE A 379 -13.94 45.07 -21.44
C ILE A 379 -12.96 44.77 -20.31
N LEU A 380 -11.97 45.65 -20.06
CA LEU A 380 -11.00 45.46 -18.98
C LEU A 380 -11.67 45.53 -17.60
N SER A 381 -12.60 46.48 -17.41
CA SER A 381 -13.38 46.63 -16.18
C SER A 381 -14.32 45.44 -15.93
N ILE A 382 -14.95 44.90 -16.97
CA ILE A 382 -15.77 43.68 -16.89
C ILE A 382 -14.90 42.50 -16.43
N ALA A 383 -13.73 42.30 -17.02
CA ALA A 383 -12.82 41.20 -16.64
C ALA A 383 -12.35 41.32 -15.19
N GLU A 384 -11.94 42.51 -14.74
CA GLU A 384 -11.52 42.75 -13.35
C GLU A 384 -12.65 42.48 -12.34
N LYS A 385 -13.88 42.90 -12.67
CA LYS A 385 -15.08 42.61 -11.88
C LYS A 385 -15.39 41.11 -11.83
N TYR A 386 -15.22 40.40 -12.95
CA TYR A 386 -15.44 38.96 -13.04
C TYR A 386 -14.44 38.17 -12.17
N TRP A 387 -13.15 38.49 -12.23
CA TRP A 387 -12.13 37.87 -11.38
C TRP A 387 -12.36 38.11 -9.89
N LYS A 388 -12.74 39.33 -9.49
CA LYS A 388 -13.09 39.63 -8.10
C LYS A 388 -14.30 38.80 -7.64
N ASN A 389 -15.34 38.67 -8.46
CA ASN A 389 -16.50 37.83 -8.15
C ASN A 389 -16.13 36.35 -7.98
N ILE A 390 -15.25 35.81 -8.84
CA ILE A 390 -14.77 34.41 -8.72
C ILE A 390 -14.03 34.20 -7.40
N ILE A 391 -13.11 35.09 -7.03
CA ILE A 391 -12.32 34.95 -5.79
C ILE A 391 -13.21 35.12 -4.55
N ILE A 392 -14.22 36.00 -4.58
CA ILE A 392 -15.22 36.09 -3.51
C ILE A 392 -15.99 34.76 -3.40
N LEU A 393 -16.50 34.23 -4.51
CA LEU A 393 -17.29 33.01 -4.53
C LEU A 393 -16.49 31.79 -4.03
N SER A 394 -15.24 31.61 -4.47
CA SER A 394 -14.40 30.49 -4.00
C SER A 394 -14.06 30.61 -2.52
N ASN A 395 -13.75 31.80 -2.01
CA ASN A 395 -13.48 31.99 -0.58
C ASN A 395 -14.74 31.78 0.28
N LEU A 396 -15.93 32.15 -0.20
CA LEU A 396 -17.19 31.83 0.48
C LEU A 396 -17.45 30.31 0.51
N ILE A 397 -17.16 29.59 -0.57
CA ILE A 397 -17.25 28.12 -0.61
C ILE A 397 -16.26 27.50 0.38
N PHE A 398 -15.00 27.97 0.43
CA PHE A 398 -14.01 27.50 1.42
C PHE A 398 -14.44 27.78 2.86
N ILE A 399 -15.08 28.91 3.16
CA ILE A 399 -15.63 29.19 4.50
C ILE A 399 -16.71 28.16 4.87
N VAL A 400 -17.67 27.88 3.99
CA VAL A 400 -18.73 26.88 4.24
C VAL A 400 -18.13 25.49 4.43
N TYR A 401 -17.21 25.08 3.54
CA TYR A 401 -16.48 23.81 3.64
C TYR A 401 -15.73 23.67 4.97
N SER A 402 -14.99 24.71 5.37
CA SER A 402 -14.23 24.73 6.63
C SER A 402 -15.11 24.61 7.86
N ILE A 403 -16.27 25.28 7.87
CA ILE A 403 -17.26 25.17 8.95
C ILE A 403 -17.81 23.74 9.02
N VAL A 404 -18.13 23.12 7.88
CA VAL A 404 -18.59 21.73 7.83
C VAL A 404 -17.52 20.75 8.33
N LEU A 405 -16.26 20.89 7.92
CA LEU A 405 -15.15 20.07 8.46
C LEU A 405 -15.00 20.23 9.99
N LEU A 406 -15.01 21.47 10.48
CA LEU A 406 -14.93 21.76 11.92
C LEU A 406 -16.09 21.13 12.69
N SER A 407 -17.32 21.30 12.22
CA SER A 407 -18.50 20.68 12.84
C SER A 407 -18.40 19.14 12.87
N LEU A 408 -18.05 18.51 11.74
CA LEU A 408 -17.93 17.04 11.67
C LEU A 408 -16.80 16.51 12.55
N GLY A 409 -15.64 17.18 12.56
CA GLY A 409 -14.51 16.80 13.41
C GLY A 409 -14.83 16.92 14.89
N ILE A 410 -15.43 18.03 15.31
CA ILE A 410 -15.85 18.27 16.70
C ILE A 410 -16.95 17.27 17.13
N ASP A 411 -17.92 16.98 16.27
CA ASP A 411 -19.01 16.05 16.60
C ASP A 411 -18.49 14.60 16.78
N LYS A 412 -17.53 14.15 15.95
CA LYS A 412 -16.87 12.85 16.13
C LYS A 412 -15.91 12.81 17.32
N LEU A 413 -15.22 13.91 17.63
CA LEU A 413 -14.41 14.01 18.86
C LEU A 413 -15.30 13.93 20.11
N ASN A 414 -16.42 14.65 20.12
CA ASN A 414 -17.41 14.61 21.19
C ASN A 414 -18.08 13.23 21.33
N PHE A 415 -18.26 12.50 20.22
CA PHE A 415 -18.76 11.13 20.25
C PHE A 415 -17.76 10.18 20.94
N LEU A 416 -16.48 10.18 20.55
CA LEU A 416 -15.48 9.30 21.17
C LEU A 416 -15.20 9.66 22.63
N ASN A 417 -15.21 10.94 22.98
CA ASN A 417 -15.01 11.39 24.37
C ASN A 417 -16.13 10.94 25.33
N ARG A 418 -17.29 10.47 24.83
CA ARG A 418 -18.35 9.83 25.65
C ARG A 418 -18.05 8.37 25.99
N PHE A 419 -17.07 7.75 25.32
CA PHE A 419 -16.69 6.34 25.46
C PHE A 419 -15.19 6.21 25.80
N THR A 420 -14.63 7.22 26.48
CA THR A 420 -13.18 7.39 26.63
C THR A 420 -12.56 6.43 27.65
N ILE A 421 -13.37 5.92 28.59
CA ILE A 421 -12.95 4.92 29.58
C ILE A 421 -12.78 3.57 28.86
N ILE A 422 -13.80 3.17 28.08
CA ILE A 422 -13.84 1.90 27.35
C ILE A 422 -12.86 1.86 26.17
N LEU A 423 -12.65 2.98 25.49
CA LEU A 423 -11.69 3.06 24.37
C LEU A 423 -10.25 3.32 24.85
N HIS A 424 -9.97 3.42 26.15
CA HIS A 424 -8.65 3.78 26.69
C HIS A 424 -8.06 5.02 25.98
N ASN A 425 -8.87 6.09 25.91
CA ASN A 425 -8.58 7.33 25.19
C ASN A 425 -8.14 7.14 23.71
N ALA A 426 -8.61 6.08 23.02
CA ALA A 426 -8.33 5.86 21.60
C ALA A 426 -9.07 6.88 20.70
N ILE A 427 -8.44 8.02 20.47
CA ILE A 427 -8.85 8.99 19.47
C ILE A 427 -7.99 8.76 18.21
N PRO A 428 -8.58 8.44 17.04
CA PRO A 428 -7.82 8.26 15.81
C PRO A 428 -7.28 9.60 15.32
N ILE A 429 -6.01 9.61 14.90
CA ILE A 429 -5.23 10.83 14.58
C ILE A 429 -5.90 11.70 13.51
N ILE A 430 -6.71 11.09 12.63
CA ILE A 430 -7.51 11.79 11.62
C ILE A 430 -8.43 12.88 12.20
N ILE A 431 -9.04 12.68 13.38
CA ILE A 431 -10.04 13.61 13.94
C ILE A 431 -9.44 14.97 14.34
N PRO A 432 -8.41 15.05 15.21
CA PRO A 432 -7.79 16.34 15.53
C PRO A 432 -7.13 16.99 14.30
N MET A 433 -6.72 16.20 13.31
CA MET A 433 -6.16 16.73 12.06
C MET A 433 -7.22 17.33 11.11
N ILE A 434 -8.44 16.77 11.06
CA ILE A 434 -9.58 17.38 10.34
C ILE A 434 -10.00 18.70 11.00
N ILE A 435 -9.95 18.77 12.34
CA ILE A 435 -10.26 20.00 13.08
C ILE A 435 -9.19 21.07 12.79
N SER A 436 -7.90 20.70 12.78
CA SER A 436 -6.82 21.66 12.52
C SER A 436 -6.77 22.12 11.05
N SER A 437 -7.02 21.24 10.08
CA SER A 437 -7.11 21.62 8.66
C SER A 437 -8.31 22.53 8.38
N GLY A 438 -9.49 22.22 8.93
CA GLY A 438 -10.68 23.06 8.85
C GLY A 438 -10.46 24.46 9.45
N LEU A 439 -9.80 24.54 10.61
CA LEU A 439 -9.46 25.83 11.23
C LEU A 439 -8.49 26.65 10.37
N LEU A 440 -7.44 26.02 9.83
CA LEU A 440 -6.49 26.69 8.96
C LEU A 440 -7.15 27.16 7.66
N CYS A 441 -7.94 26.30 7.01
CA CYS A 441 -8.66 26.63 5.79
C CYS A 441 -9.59 27.84 5.99
N LEU A 442 -10.35 27.87 7.10
CA LEU A 442 -11.19 29.02 7.48
C LEU A 442 -10.39 30.32 7.60
N ILE A 443 -9.26 30.30 8.31
CA ILE A 443 -8.37 31.46 8.48
C ILE A 443 -7.85 31.93 7.12
N THR A 444 -7.39 31.02 6.26
CA THR A 444 -6.85 31.37 4.94
C THR A 444 -7.90 31.96 4.01
N ALA A 445 -9.15 31.50 4.08
CA ALA A 445 -10.26 32.03 3.29
C ALA A 445 -10.69 33.45 3.75
N LEU A 446 -10.69 33.70 5.07
CA LEU A 446 -10.90 35.04 5.61
C LEU A 446 -9.77 36.02 5.19
N ILE A 447 -8.51 35.55 5.17
CA ILE A 447 -7.38 36.34 4.65
C ILE A 447 -7.55 36.63 3.14
N GLY A 448 -8.12 35.70 2.36
CA GLY A 448 -8.45 35.92 0.94
C GLY A 448 -9.44 37.05 0.72
N LEU A 449 -10.53 37.08 1.50
CA LEU A 449 -11.51 38.18 1.50
C LEU A 449 -10.89 39.52 1.92
N ILE A 450 -10.03 39.52 2.95
CA ILE A 450 -9.29 40.73 3.38
C ILE A 450 -8.31 41.19 2.28
N GLY A 451 -7.69 40.27 1.56
CA GLY A 451 -6.79 40.54 0.43
C GLY A 451 -7.48 41.30 -0.71
N LEU A 452 -8.71 40.93 -1.06
CA LEU A 452 -9.53 41.64 -2.04
C LEU A 452 -9.84 43.09 -1.63
N ILE A 453 -10.11 43.32 -0.33
CA ILE A 453 -10.44 44.64 0.22
C ILE A 453 -9.20 45.53 0.32
N LYS A 454 -8.08 45.00 0.80
CA LYS A 454 -6.86 45.77 1.08
C LYS A 454 -5.87 45.86 -0.09
N GLN A 455 -5.99 44.97 -1.08
CA GLN A 455 -5.20 44.93 -2.34
C GLN A 455 -3.66 44.93 -2.15
N LYS A 456 -3.15 44.59 -0.96
CA LYS A 456 -1.71 44.48 -0.69
C LYS A 456 -1.18 43.13 -1.15
N GLN A 457 -0.12 43.14 -1.94
CA GLN A 457 0.52 41.93 -2.49
C GLN A 457 0.89 40.91 -1.39
N CYS A 458 1.39 41.35 -0.23
CA CYS A 458 1.74 40.46 0.87
C CYS A 458 0.54 39.68 1.42
N ILE A 459 -0.67 40.25 1.42
CA ILE A 459 -1.88 39.57 1.90
C ILE A 459 -2.32 38.49 0.90
N ALA A 460 -2.21 38.78 -0.41
CA ALA A 460 -2.45 37.78 -1.45
C ALA A 460 -1.42 36.63 -1.41
N LEU A 461 -0.15 36.93 -1.13
CA LEU A 461 0.90 35.91 -0.95
C LEU A 461 0.65 35.04 0.29
N ILE A 462 0.22 35.62 1.42
CA ILE A 462 -0.14 34.87 2.63
C ILE A 462 -1.37 33.98 2.37
N HIS A 463 -2.38 34.46 1.65
CA HIS A 463 -3.54 33.66 1.25
C HIS A 463 -3.13 32.45 0.38
N ILE A 464 -2.31 32.67 -0.66
CA ILE A 464 -1.83 31.59 -1.55
C ILE A 464 -0.94 30.59 -0.79
N GLY A 465 0.01 31.07 0.01
CA GLY A 465 0.88 30.21 0.82
C GLY A 465 0.09 29.41 1.86
N GLY A 466 -0.91 30.03 2.48
CA GLY A 466 -1.84 29.38 3.41
C GLY A 466 -2.65 28.26 2.75
N LEU A 467 -3.23 28.52 1.58
CA LEU A 467 -3.96 27.49 0.81
C LEU A 467 -3.04 26.31 0.43
N LEU A 468 -1.79 26.57 0.04
CA LEU A 468 -0.81 25.50 -0.23
C LEU A 468 -0.56 24.64 1.02
N ILE A 469 -0.35 25.24 2.19
CA ILE A 469 -0.19 24.52 3.46
C ILE A 469 -1.45 23.72 3.81
N SER A 470 -2.65 24.30 3.65
CA SER A 470 -3.93 23.58 3.83
C SER A 470 -4.00 22.35 2.93
N THR A 471 -3.69 22.46 1.63
CA THR A 471 -3.73 21.31 0.71
C THR A 471 -2.72 20.21 1.06
N ILE A 472 -1.55 20.56 1.60
CA ILE A 472 -0.56 19.59 2.08
C ILE A 472 -1.09 18.84 3.31
N ILE A 473 -1.73 19.55 4.25
CA ILE A 473 -2.34 18.94 5.45
C ILE A 473 -3.54 18.07 5.07
N GLU A 474 -4.47 18.58 4.25
CA GLU A 474 -5.66 17.86 3.77
C GLU A 474 -5.26 16.57 3.04
N PHE A 475 -4.23 16.61 2.18
CA PHE A 475 -3.69 15.39 1.57
C PHE A 475 -3.05 14.44 2.59
N SER A 476 -2.27 14.97 3.54
CA SER A 476 -1.67 14.16 4.61
C SER A 476 -2.72 13.50 5.52
N THR A 477 -3.88 14.13 5.71
CA THR A 477 -5.01 13.49 6.42
C THR A 477 -5.70 12.43 5.60
N ALA A 478 -5.83 12.62 4.29
CA ALA A 478 -6.39 11.62 3.39
C ALA A 478 -5.54 10.34 3.37
N THR A 479 -4.21 10.42 3.27
CA THR A 479 -3.35 9.23 3.37
C THR A 479 -3.39 8.61 4.78
N MET A 480 -3.25 9.42 5.83
CA MET A 480 -3.32 8.93 7.22
C MET A 480 -4.65 8.23 7.53
N SER A 481 -5.76 8.63 6.89
CA SER A 481 -7.09 8.03 7.08
C SER A 481 -7.15 6.56 6.68
N ALA A 482 -6.42 6.14 5.64
CA ALA A 482 -6.32 4.74 5.24
C ALA A 482 -5.44 3.97 6.22
N VAL A 483 -4.24 4.49 6.49
CA VAL A 483 -3.21 3.80 7.29
C VAL A 483 -3.62 3.63 8.76
N SER A 484 -4.23 4.66 9.36
CA SER A 484 -4.64 4.63 10.77
C SER A 484 -5.95 3.88 11.02
N LYS A 485 -6.69 3.51 9.97
CA LYS A 485 -7.94 2.73 10.03
C LYS A 485 -7.74 1.43 10.80
N ASP A 486 -6.82 0.60 10.33
CA ASP A 486 -6.64 -0.75 10.88
C ASP A 486 -6.01 -0.71 12.29
N GLN A 487 -5.10 0.23 12.54
CA GLN A 487 -4.54 0.49 13.87
C GLN A 487 -5.61 0.93 14.88
N PHE A 488 -6.55 1.77 14.45
CA PHE A 488 -7.70 2.18 15.27
C PHE A 488 -8.65 1.01 15.51
N PHE A 489 -9.03 0.25 14.47
CA PHE A 489 -9.88 -0.94 14.62
C PHE A 489 -9.27 -1.97 15.57
N MET A 490 -7.98 -2.31 15.43
CA MET A 490 -7.31 -3.20 16.38
C MET A 490 -7.35 -2.66 17.81
N LYS A 491 -7.14 -1.36 18.03
CA LYS A 491 -7.17 -0.77 19.38
C LYS A 491 -8.57 -0.72 19.99
N VAL A 492 -9.64 -0.42 19.23
CA VAL A 492 -11.00 -0.50 19.78
C VAL A 492 -11.42 -1.95 19.99
N ASN A 493 -10.99 -2.88 19.13
CA ASN A 493 -11.28 -4.31 19.29
C ASN A 493 -10.70 -4.85 20.61
N SER A 494 -9.43 -4.58 20.90
CA SER A 494 -8.81 -5.01 22.16
C SER A 494 -9.47 -4.31 23.36
N SER A 495 -9.70 -3.01 23.29
CA SER A 495 -10.26 -2.24 24.41
C SER A 495 -11.72 -2.62 24.72
N LEU A 496 -12.52 -3.00 23.72
CA LEU A 496 -13.88 -3.55 23.90
C LEU A 496 -13.84 -4.94 24.56
N HIS A 497 -12.90 -5.81 24.18
CA HIS A 497 -12.74 -7.13 24.79
C HIS A 497 -12.18 -7.06 26.22
N GLU A 498 -11.31 -6.09 26.51
CA GLU A 498 -10.83 -5.81 27.87
C GLU A 498 -11.94 -5.20 28.74
N SER A 499 -12.73 -4.28 28.19
CA SER A 499 -13.86 -3.66 28.89
C SER A 499 -14.97 -4.66 29.24
N ILE A 500 -15.25 -5.64 28.37
CA ILE A 500 -16.30 -6.63 28.68
C ILE A 500 -15.88 -7.59 29.81
N ILE A 501 -14.58 -7.87 29.98
CA ILE A 501 -14.08 -8.64 31.14
C ILE A 501 -14.35 -7.89 32.46
N HIS A 502 -14.21 -6.56 32.45
CA HIS A 502 -14.41 -5.71 33.63
C HIS A 502 -15.85 -5.23 33.82
N TYR A 503 -16.78 -5.65 32.96
CA TYR A 503 -18.15 -5.12 32.86
C TYR A 503 -19.00 -5.29 34.14
N GLU A 504 -18.79 -6.36 34.92
CA GLU A 504 -19.47 -6.51 36.24
C GLU A 504 -18.67 -5.91 37.40
N MET A 505 -17.35 -5.71 37.22
CA MET A 505 -16.43 -5.28 38.26
C MET A 505 -16.32 -3.76 38.40
N ASN A 506 -16.58 -3.00 37.33
CA ASN A 506 -16.48 -1.54 37.31
C ASN A 506 -17.79 -0.90 36.82
N TYR A 507 -18.43 -0.12 37.69
CA TYR A 507 -19.69 0.59 37.39
C TYR A 507 -19.58 1.60 36.25
N GLU A 508 -18.44 2.28 36.09
CA GLU A 508 -18.23 3.30 35.05
C GLU A 508 -18.15 2.63 33.68
N ILE A 509 -17.32 1.59 33.55
CA ILE A 509 -17.26 0.72 32.37
C ILE A 509 -18.65 0.13 32.09
N LYS A 510 -19.35 -0.38 33.11
CA LYS A 510 -20.70 -0.93 32.95
C LYS A 510 -21.67 0.09 32.36
N ASN A 511 -21.74 1.29 32.92
CA ASN A 511 -22.61 2.36 32.46
C ASN A 511 -22.25 2.80 31.02
N GLU A 512 -20.97 3.03 30.76
CA GLU A 512 -20.47 3.51 29.46
C GLU A 512 -20.70 2.46 28.35
N PHE A 513 -20.55 1.16 28.64
CA PHE A 513 -20.73 0.07 27.66
C PHE A 513 -22.21 -0.12 27.34
N ASN A 514 -23.08 -0.04 28.34
CA ASN A 514 -24.53 -0.02 28.12
C ASN A 514 -24.97 1.16 27.25
N ASN A 515 -24.39 2.35 27.45
CA ASN A 515 -24.66 3.51 26.63
C ASN A 515 -24.15 3.35 25.19
N LEU A 516 -22.98 2.72 24.97
CA LEU A 516 -22.45 2.39 23.64
C LEU A 516 -23.42 1.46 22.89
N GLN A 517 -23.85 0.38 23.54
CA GLN A 517 -24.78 -0.62 23.00
C GLN A 517 -26.12 0.00 22.57
N MET A 518 -26.72 0.84 23.42
CA MET A 518 -27.97 1.55 23.11
C MET A 518 -27.79 2.62 22.03
N THR A 519 -26.59 3.22 21.91
CA THR A 519 -26.30 4.27 20.92
C THR A 519 -26.05 3.70 19.52
N LEU A 520 -25.40 2.55 19.43
CA LEU A 520 -25.05 1.90 18.15
C LEU A 520 -26.02 0.78 17.73
N GLY A 521 -26.85 0.26 18.64
CA GLY A 521 -27.72 -0.88 18.35
C GLY A 521 -26.94 -2.18 18.23
N CYS A 522 -26.00 -2.42 19.14
CA CYS A 522 -25.07 -3.53 19.13
C CYS A 522 -25.04 -4.28 20.48
N CYS A 523 -24.47 -5.49 20.53
CA CYS A 523 -24.34 -6.26 21.77
C CYS A 523 -23.04 -7.08 21.87
N GLY A 524 -22.29 -6.86 22.96
CA GLY A 524 -21.01 -7.51 23.22
C GLY A 524 -19.87 -6.94 22.36
N ALA A 525 -18.64 -7.32 22.69
CA ALA A 525 -17.46 -6.89 21.93
C ALA A 525 -17.46 -7.57 20.55
N SER A 526 -17.43 -8.90 20.53
CA SER A 526 -17.64 -9.71 19.33
C SER A 526 -19.11 -10.11 19.13
N TYR A 527 -19.84 -10.49 20.18
CA TYR A 527 -21.24 -10.93 20.08
C TYR A 527 -21.94 -10.96 21.45
N PHE A 528 -23.29 -11.08 21.48
CA PHE A 528 -24.05 -11.17 22.73
C PHE A 528 -23.61 -12.33 23.66
N ARG A 529 -22.96 -13.36 23.10
CA ARG A 529 -22.43 -14.52 23.82
C ARG A 529 -21.19 -14.20 24.66
N ASP A 530 -20.56 -13.04 24.51
CA ASP A 530 -19.40 -12.66 25.31
C ASP A 530 -19.76 -12.50 26.80
N TYR A 531 -20.99 -12.06 27.11
CA TYR A 531 -21.52 -12.04 28.49
C TYR A 531 -21.56 -13.45 29.12
N LEU A 532 -21.80 -14.50 28.33
CA LEU A 532 -21.79 -15.88 28.82
C LEU A 532 -20.38 -16.35 29.19
N LYS A 533 -19.33 -15.84 28.52
CA LYS A 533 -17.92 -16.17 28.80
C LYS A 533 -17.47 -15.64 30.17
N ILE A 534 -18.04 -14.52 30.60
CA ILE A 534 -17.81 -13.88 31.92
C ILE A 534 -18.86 -14.29 32.97
N HIS A 535 -19.69 -15.31 32.68
CA HIS A 535 -20.80 -15.78 33.52
C HIS A 535 -21.86 -14.71 33.87
N SER A 536 -21.97 -13.62 33.10
CA SER A 536 -23.02 -12.60 33.25
C SER A 536 -24.23 -12.85 32.33
N ILE A 537 -25.36 -12.27 32.71
CA ILE A 537 -26.60 -12.29 31.93
C ILE A 537 -26.55 -11.15 30.90
N THR A 538 -26.87 -11.44 29.63
CA THR A 538 -26.91 -10.43 28.56
C THR A 538 -27.77 -9.21 28.98
N PRO A 539 -27.21 -7.99 29.01
CA PRO A 539 -27.86 -6.84 29.64
C PRO A 539 -29.08 -6.32 28.86
N SER A 540 -29.88 -5.48 29.53
CA SER A 540 -31.06 -4.84 28.94
C SER A 540 -30.74 -3.91 27.77
N SER A 541 -29.53 -3.32 27.73
CA SER A 541 -29.01 -2.51 26.61
C SER A 541 -28.93 -3.28 25.28
N CYS A 542 -28.75 -4.60 25.33
CA CYS A 542 -28.73 -5.46 24.16
C CYS A 542 -30.11 -5.74 23.56
N LYS A 543 -31.20 -5.26 24.18
CA LYS A 543 -32.58 -5.51 23.72
C LYS A 543 -33.06 -4.30 22.93
N PRO A 544 -33.61 -4.47 21.72
CA PRO A 544 -34.04 -3.34 20.91
C PRO A 544 -35.19 -2.58 21.57
N THR A 545 -35.10 -1.25 21.55
CA THR A 545 -36.01 -0.30 22.18
C THR A 545 -37.33 -0.13 21.42
N SER A 546 -38.00 -1.25 21.12
CA SER A 546 -39.34 -1.25 20.52
C SER A 546 -40.43 -1.11 21.58
N TYR A 547 -41.17 0.01 21.53
CA TYR A 547 -42.50 0.11 22.13
C TYR A 547 -43.51 -0.71 21.28
N GLY A 548 -43.38 -2.03 21.33
CA GLY A 548 -44.17 -2.98 20.53
C GLY A 548 -44.46 -4.27 21.31
N PHE A 549 -45.73 -4.66 21.33
CA PHE A 549 -46.31 -5.80 22.06
C PHE A 549 -45.35 -6.99 22.33
N VAL A 550 -45.09 -7.27 23.62
CA VAL A 550 -44.36 -8.47 24.04
C VAL A 550 -45.25 -9.70 23.85
N SER A 551 -44.87 -10.58 22.93
CA SER A 551 -45.31 -11.98 22.93
C SER A 551 -44.29 -12.80 23.73
N SER A 552 -44.77 -13.58 24.71
CA SER A 552 -44.02 -13.97 25.91
C SER A 552 -42.82 -14.93 25.74
N TYR A 553 -42.41 -15.26 24.51
CA TYR A 553 -41.38 -16.28 24.23
C TYR A 553 -40.33 -15.91 23.17
N LEU A 554 -40.30 -14.67 22.65
CA LEU A 554 -39.27 -14.26 21.68
C LEU A 554 -38.38 -13.13 22.22
N LEU A 555 -37.20 -13.50 22.73
CA LEU A 555 -36.19 -12.56 23.21
C LEU A 555 -35.38 -12.01 22.02
N ILE A 556 -35.81 -10.89 21.46
CA ILE A 556 -35.05 -10.19 20.41
C ILE A 556 -33.82 -9.53 21.06
N ILE A 557 -32.64 -9.74 20.48
CA ILE A 557 -31.35 -9.21 20.91
C ILE A 557 -30.68 -8.56 19.69
N HIS A 558 -29.93 -7.48 19.89
CA HIS A 558 -29.03 -6.94 18.87
C HIS A 558 -27.98 -7.98 18.48
N CYS A 559 -28.10 -8.55 17.28
CA CYS A 559 -27.15 -9.52 16.73
C CYS A 559 -25.87 -8.87 16.17
N THR A 560 -25.85 -7.54 16.02
CA THR A 560 -24.67 -6.79 15.59
C THR A 560 -23.64 -6.69 16.73
N SER A 561 -22.40 -7.03 16.42
CA SER A 561 -21.22 -6.78 17.27
C SER A 561 -21.00 -5.28 17.50
N CYS A 562 -20.45 -4.86 18.65
CA CYS A 562 -20.04 -3.46 18.86
C CYS A 562 -18.66 -3.10 18.28
N HIS A 563 -17.98 -4.05 17.65
CA HIS A 563 -16.73 -3.84 16.91
C HIS A 563 -16.95 -3.33 15.47
N TYR A 564 -18.15 -3.56 14.91
CA TYR A 564 -18.54 -3.19 13.54
C TYR A 564 -19.43 -1.95 13.52
#